data_AF-A0A066Z231-F1
#
_entry.id   AF-A0A066Z231-F1
#
_cell.length_a   1.000
_cell.length_b   1.000
_cell.length_c   1.000
_cell.angle_alpha   90.00
_cell.angle_beta   90.00
_cell.angle_gamma   90.00
#
_symmetry.space_group_name_H-M   'P 1'
#
loop_
_entity.id
_entity.type
_entity.pdbx_description
1 polymer ?
#
loop_
_entity_poly.entity_id
_entity_poly.type
_entity_poly.pdbx_seq_one_letter_code
_entity_poly.pdbx_strand_id
1 'polypeptide(L)'
;MVPEDGRGRHETPNERADRRWTELLQEVRVVQTGAQILFGFLLSVVFMPRFAILSAFERGLYVVTVVLGALATGALIAPVAYHRLLAGRRLKPELVDATSRVVALGVVLLALTVGSALLLLLHVAIGGPGAGLIVGGVMAWFTVWWLLLPWLLMRRSGVLRDRPGGAEARRRAAAAGRRSTAAGRPGKAARRRATAGRVSGRRRRSDARHDNE
;
A
#
# COMPACT_ATOMS: atom_id res chain seq x y z
N MET A 1 -31.45 -18.26 21.22
CA MET A 1 -31.11 -17.62 19.93
C MET A 1 -30.47 -16.27 20.26
N VAL A 2 -29.14 -16.26 20.39
CA VAL A 2 -28.37 -15.06 20.71
C VAL A 2 -28.24 -14.23 19.42
N PRO A 3 -28.49 -12.90 19.43
CA PRO A 3 -28.25 -12.07 18.26
C PRO A 3 -26.73 -11.95 18.04
N GLU A 4 -26.24 -12.45 16.91
CA GLU A 4 -24.88 -12.17 16.42
C GLU A 4 -24.87 -10.73 15.87
N ASP A 5 -24.83 -9.75 16.77
CA ASP A 5 -24.57 -8.36 16.41
C ASP A 5 -23.13 -8.22 15.89
N GLY A 6 -23.02 -7.57 14.73
CA GLY A 6 -21.80 -7.44 13.94
C GLY A 6 -20.54 -7.17 14.75
N ARG A 7 -19.60 -8.14 14.71
CA ARG A 7 -18.18 -7.93 15.01
C ARG A 7 -17.52 -7.03 13.94
N GLY A 8 -18.02 -5.80 13.79
CA GLY A 8 -17.27 -4.69 13.24
C GLY A 8 -16.19 -4.31 14.24
N ARG A 9 -15.11 -5.09 14.31
CA ARG A 9 -13.97 -4.80 15.20
C ARG A 9 -13.50 -3.38 14.95
N HIS A 10 -13.35 -2.60 16.02
CA HIS A 10 -12.60 -1.35 16.01
C HIS A 10 -11.11 -1.65 15.79
N GLU A 11 -10.76 -2.12 14.58
CA GLU A 11 -9.38 -2.47 14.21
C GLU A 11 -8.64 -1.17 13.90
N THR A 12 -7.55 -0.93 14.62
CA THR A 12 -6.70 0.25 14.42
C THR A 12 -6.07 0.21 13.02
N PRO A 13 -5.68 1.36 12.45
CA PRO A 13 -4.97 1.39 11.17
C PRO A 13 -3.72 0.50 11.12
N ASN A 14 -3.04 0.33 12.25
CA ASN A 14 -1.87 -0.54 12.36
C ASN A 14 -2.24 -2.02 12.34
N GLU A 15 -3.24 -2.44 13.11
CA GLU A 15 -3.70 -3.84 13.12
C GLU A 15 -4.20 -4.29 11.74
N ARG A 16 -4.86 -3.38 11.00
CA ARG A 16 -5.28 -3.64 9.62
C ARG A 16 -4.09 -3.77 8.65
N ALA A 17 -3.03 -2.98 8.85
CA ALA A 17 -1.81 -3.07 8.05
C ALA A 17 -1.07 -4.39 8.30
N ASP A 18 -0.97 -4.83 9.57
CA ASP A 18 -0.36 -6.11 9.94
C ASP A 18 -1.15 -7.31 9.39
N ARG A 19 -2.48 -7.26 9.41
CA ARG A 19 -3.33 -8.30 8.81
C ARG A 19 -3.08 -8.42 7.30
N ARG A 20 -3.13 -7.30 6.57
CA ARG A 20 -2.85 -7.26 5.13
C ARG A 20 -1.43 -7.71 4.81
N TRP A 21 -0.46 -7.33 5.64
CA TRP A 21 0.92 -7.78 5.49
C TRP A 21 1.03 -9.30 5.61
N THR A 22 0.36 -9.88 6.61
CA THR A 22 0.35 -11.34 6.81
C THR A 22 -0.28 -12.09 5.64
N GLU A 23 -1.39 -11.57 5.10
CA GLU A 23 -2.03 -12.09 3.88
C GLU A 23 -1.07 -12.03 2.67
N LEU A 24 -0.41 -10.89 2.45
CA LEU A 24 0.59 -10.71 1.40
C LEU A 24 1.79 -11.65 1.56
N LEU A 25 2.28 -11.85 2.78
CA LEU A 25 3.37 -12.80 3.05
C LEU A 25 2.97 -14.24 2.71
N GLN A 26 1.70 -14.61 2.91
CA GLN A 26 1.21 -15.94 2.55
C GLN A 26 1.15 -16.10 1.03
N GLU A 27 0.68 -15.09 0.30
CA GLU A 27 0.67 -15.08 -1.17
C GLU A 27 2.09 -15.17 -1.74
N VAL A 28 3.01 -14.35 -1.22
CA VAL A 28 4.42 -14.35 -1.63
C VAL A 28 5.09 -15.70 -1.35
N ARG A 29 4.71 -16.37 -0.27
CA ARG A 29 5.27 -17.69 0.10
C ARG A 29 4.94 -18.78 -0.94
N VAL A 30 3.77 -18.71 -1.59
CA VAL A 30 3.42 -19.65 -2.68
C VAL A 30 4.43 -19.53 -3.82
N VAL A 31 4.73 -18.30 -4.23
CA VAL A 31 5.70 -18.02 -5.31
C VAL A 31 7.12 -18.36 -4.87
N GLN A 32 7.48 -18.05 -3.62
CA GLN A 32 8.80 -18.33 -3.06
C GLN A 32 9.14 -19.83 -3.10
N THR A 33 8.17 -20.70 -2.77
CA THR A 33 8.38 -22.15 -2.78
C THR A 33 8.69 -22.64 -4.20
N GLY A 34 7.96 -22.14 -5.20
CA GLY A 34 8.23 -22.44 -6.61
C GLY A 34 9.62 -21.97 -7.06
N ALA A 35 10.03 -20.77 -6.64
CA ALA A 35 11.36 -20.23 -6.93
C ALA A 35 12.49 -21.08 -6.33
N GLN A 36 12.33 -21.55 -5.09
CA GLN A 36 13.31 -22.41 -4.42
C GLN A 36 13.47 -23.76 -5.12
N ILE A 37 12.37 -24.38 -5.53
CA ILE A 37 12.40 -25.66 -6.28
C ILE A 37 13.12 -25.47 -7.62
N LEU A 38 12.76 -24.43 -8.38
CA LEU A 38 13.41 -24.11 -9.64
C LEU A 38 14.91 -23.86 -9.46
N PHE A 39 15.28 -23.07 -8.43
CA PHE A 39 16.67 -22.77 -8.14
C PHE A 39 17.46 -24.02 -7.75
N GLY A 40 16.88 -24.90 -6.93
CA GLY A 40 17.48 -26.19 -6.60
C GLY A 40 17.72 -27.06 -7.84
N PHE A 41 16.74 -27.15 -8.75
CA PHE A 41 16.90 -27.86 -10.01
C PHE A 41 18.00 -27.25 -10.88
N LEU A 42 18.09 -25.91 -10.94
CA LEU A 42 19.17 -25.23 -11.67
C LEU A 42 20.55 -25.59 -11.10
N LEU A 43 20.71 -25.64 -9.78
CA LEU A 43 21.98 -26.03 -9.17
C LEU A 43 22.36 -27.48 -9.49
N SER A 44 21.40 -28.39 -9.59
CA SER A 44 21.68 -29.79 -9.96
C SER A 44 22.27 -29.95 -11.36
N VAL A 45 21.99 -29.02 -12.29
CA VAL A 45 22.45 -29.11 -13.69
C VAL A 45 23.96 -29.15 -13.81
N VAL A 46 24.71 -28.45 -12.96
CA VAL A 46 26.17 -28.39 -13.03
C VAL A 46 26.84 -29.74 -12.79
N PHE A 47 26.17 -30.65 -12.07
CA PHE A 47 26.67 -31.97 -11.73
C PHE A 47 26.26 -33.06 -12.72
N MET A 48 25.39 -32.74 -13.69
CA MET A 48 24.97 -33.71 -14.68
C MET A 48 26.10 -33.99 -15.69
N PRO A 49 26.29 -35.24 -16.16
CA PRO A 49 27.33 -35.57 -17.15
C PRO A 49 27.25 -34.72 -18.43
N ARG A 50 26.02 -34.35 -18.83
CA ARG A 50 25.76 -33.47 -19.97
C ARG A 50 26.43 -32.09 -19.79
N PHE A 51 26.64 -31.62 -18.56
CA PHE A 51 27.25 -30.32 -18.26
C PHE A 51 28.61 -30.14 -18.92
N ALA A 52 29.43 -31.20 -18.90
CA ALA A 52 30.78 -31.20 -19.45
C ALA A 52 30.83 -31.01 -20.97
N ILE A 53 29.74 -31.26 -21.68
CA ILE A 53 29.66 -31.19 -23.14
C ILE A 53 28.78 -30.04 -23.64
N LEU A 54 28.33 -29.13 -22.76
CA LEU A 54 27.74 -27.86 -23.21
C LEU A 54 28.79 -26.95 -23.85
N SER A 55 28.35 -26.25 -24.88
CA SER A 55 29.08 -25.16 -25.53
C SER A 55 29.36 -24.01 -24.56
N ALA A 56 30.32 -23.16 -24.93
CA ALA A 56 30.65 -21.97 -24.12
C ALA A 56 29.46 -21.02 -23.95
N PHE A 57 28.62 -20.86 -24.98
CA PHE A 57 27.42 -20.04 -24.93
C PHE A 57 26.42 -20.57 -23.90
N GLU A 58 26.12 -21.87 -23.93
CA GLU A 58 25.15 -22.45 -23.01
C GLU A 58 25.64 -22.45 -21.56
N ARG A 59 26.94 -22.63 -21.32
CA ARG A 59 27.53 -22.46 -19.98
C ARG A 59 27.39 -21.03 -19.48
N GLY A 60 27.63 -20.04 -20.34
CA GLY A 60 27.41 -18.62 -20.00
C GLY A 60 25.95 -18.33 -19.65
N LEU A 61 25.02 -18.84 -20.47
CA LEU A 61 23.58 -18.72 -20.24
C LEU A 61 23.15 -19.41 -18.93
N TYR A 62 23.71 -20.58 -18.63
CA TYR A 62 23.50 -21.27 -17.37
C TYR A 62 23.94 -20.42 -16.17
N VAL A 63 25.15 -19.85 -16.19
CA VAL A 63 25.65 -19.00 -15.09
C VAL A 63 24.74 -17.79 -14.88
N VAL A 64 24.34 -17.10 -15.95
CA VAL A 64 23.39 -15.98 -15.87
C VAL A 64 22.07 -16.42 -15.25
N THR A 65 21.54 -17.58 -15.68
CA THR A 65 20.29 -18.15 -15.15
C THR A 65 20.38 -18.43 -13.65
N VAL A 66 21.48 -19.04 -13.19
CA VAL A 66 21.70 -19.33 -11.76
C VAL A 66 21.81 -18.05 -10.94
N VAL A 67 22.54 -17.04 -11.43
CA VAL A 67 22.68 -15.74 -10.73
C VAL A 67 21.32 -15.04 -10.62
N LEU A 68 20.53 -15.01 -11.70
CA LEU A 68 19.17 -14.47 -11.67
C LEU A 68 18.29 -15.22 -10.65
N GLY A 69 18.36 -16.55 -10.61
CA GLY A 69 17.61 -17.37 -9.66
C GLY A 69 17.99 -17.12 -8.21
N ALA A 70 19.28 -16.94 -7.93
CA ALA A 70 19.78 -16.59 -6.60
C ALA A 70 19.29 -15.20 -6.17
N LEU A 71 19.35 -14.20 -7.06
CA LEU A 71 18.86 -12.85 -6.79
C LEU A 71 17.34 -12.83 -6.59
N ALA A 72 16.59 -13.57 -7.40
CA ALA A 72 15.14 -13.71 -7.26
C ALA A 72 14.78 -14.31 -5.90
N THR A 73 15.45 -15.40 -5.51
CA THR A 73 15.23 -16.08 -4.23
C THR A 73 15.57 -15.17 -3.06
N GLY A 74 16.70 -14.46 -3.11
CA GLY A 74 17.10 -13.48 -2.09
C GLY A 74 16.07 -12.35 -1.94
N ALA A 75 15.59 -11.80 -3.06
CA ALA A 75 14.57 -10.75 -3.07
C ALA A 75 13.22 -11.23 -2.50
N LEU A 76 12.80 -12.47 -2.80
CA LEU A 76 11.56 -13.05 -2.29
C LEU A 76 11.63 -13.43 -0.79
N ILE A 77 12.82 -13.68 -0.25
CA ILE A 77 13.03 -13.93 1.19
C ILE A 77 13.03 -12.61 2.00
N ALA A 78 13.39 -11.49 1.37
CA ALA A 78 13.53 -10.19 2.03
C ALA A 78 12.32 -9.74 2.89
N PRO A 79 11.04 -9.93 2.48
CA PRO A 79 9.89 -9.49 3.28
C PRO A 79 9.82 -10.14 4.67
N VAL A 80 10.21 -11.41 4.75
CA VAL A 80 10.24 -12.15 6.02
C VAL A 80 11.33 -11.59 6.93
N ALA A 81 12.49 -11.26 6.37
CA ALA A 81 13.58 -10.62 7.10
C ALA A 81 13.20 -9.23 7.60
N TYR A 82 12.59 -8.41 6.74
CA TYR A 82 12.10 -7.07 7.12
C TYR A 82 11.04 -7.15 8.22
N HIS A 83 10.08 -8.08 8.13
CA HIS A 83 9.09 -8.26 9.20
C HIS A 83 9.76 -8.64 10.53
N ARG A 84 10.70 -9.60 10.55
CA ARG A 84 11.42 -9.97 11.77
C ARG A 84 12.23 -8.82 12.36
N LEU A 85 12.86 -7.99 11.52
CA LEU A 85 13.67 -6.86 11.96
C LEU A 85 12.83 -5.67 12.45
N LEU A 86 11.63 -5.48 11.90
CA LEU A 86 10.77 -4.32 12.17
C LEU A 86 9.59 -4.60 13.11
N ALA A 87 9.31 -5.85 13.46
CA ALA A 87 8.24 -6.21 14.40
C ALA A 87 8.30 -5.48 15.77
N GLY A 88 9.43 -4.83 16.10
CA GLY A 88 9.59 -4.01 17.30
C GLY A 88 9.57 -2.49 17.10
N ARG A 89 9.53 -1.95 15.87
CA ARG A 89 9.57 -0.50 15.62
C ARG A 89 8.32 -0.05 14.85
N ARG A 90 7.50 0.83 15.45
CA ARG A 90 6.29 1.43 14.85
C ARG A 90 6.56 1.85 13.41
N LEU A 91 5.97 1.13 12.46
CA LEU A 91 6.33 1.18 11.05
C LEU A 91 6.24 2.59 10.48
N LYS A 92 7.38 3.09 9.97
CA LYS A 92 7.38 4.21 9.03
C LYS A 92 6.81 3.69 7.69
N PRO A 93 5.84 4.38 7.07
CA PRO A 93 5.26 4.01 5.78
C PRO A 93 6.29 3.74 4.67
N GLU A 94 7.46 4.39 4.74
CA GLU A 94 8.55 4.26 3.77
C GLU A 94 9.15 2.84 3.66
N LEU A 95 9.17 2.06 4.76
CA LEU A 95 9.72 0.69 4.74
C LEU A 95 8.79 -0.32 4.07
N VAL A 96 7.48 -0.08 4.13
CA VAL A 96 6.48 -0.92 3.46
C VAL A 96 6.61 -0.77 1.95
N ASP A 97 6.71 0.49 1.46
CA ASP A 97 6.91 0.78 0.04
C ASP A 97 8.24 0.22 -0.49
N ALA A 98 9.32 0.31 0.29
CA ALA A 98 10.61 -0.28 -0.07
C ALA A 98 10.51 -1.81 -0.20
N THR A 99 9.82 -2.48 0.73
CA THR A 99 9.65 -3.94 0.70
C THR A 99 8.82 -4.37 -0.50
N SER A 100 7.74 -3.65 -0.82
CA SER A 100 6.93 -3.93 -2.02
C SER A 100 7.76 -3.83 -3.32
N ARG A 101 8.69 -2.88 -3.42
CA ARG A 101 9.60 -2.79 -4.58
C ARG A 101 10.56 -3.97 -4.66
N VAL A 102 11.08 -4.43 -3.53
CA VAL A 102 11.96 -5.61 -3.48
C VAL A 102 11.22 -6.88 -3.91
N VAL A 103 9.98 -7.07 -3.45
CA VAL A 103 9.13 -8.19 -3.89
C VAL A 103 8.86 -8.13 -5.39
N ALA A 104 8.48 -6.95 -5.90
CA ALA A 104 8.24 -6.76 -7.33
C ALA A 104 9.51 -7.07 -8.16
N LEU A 105 10.68 -6.60 -7.71
CA LEU A 105 11.95 -6.93 -8.33
C LEU A 105 12.23 -8.44 -8.31
N GLY A 106 11.96 -9.12 -7.19
CA GLY A 106 12.11 -10.57 -7.07
C GLY A 106 11.25 -11.35 -8.07
N VAL A 107 10.00 -10.92 -8.27
CA VAL A 107 9.09 -11.51 -9.27
C VAL A 107 9.62 -11.31 -10.70
N VAL A 108 10.16 -10.12 -11.02
CA VAL A 108 10.78 -9.85 -12.33
C VAL A 108 12.02 -10.73 -12.56
N LEU A 109 12.91 -10.81 -11.57
CA LEU A 109 14.09 -11.67 -11.63
C LEU A 109 13.71 -13.14 -11.80
N LEU A 110 12.65 -13.59 -11.13
CA LEU A 110 12.13 -14.95 -11.30
C LEU A 110 11.63 -15.21 -12.72
N ALA A 111 10.89 -14.27 -13.33
CA ALA A 111 10.46 -14.40 -14.71
C ALA A 111 11.66 -14.50 -15.68
N LEU A 112 12.67 -13.65 -15.50
CA LEU A 112 13.90 -13.69 -16.29
C LEU A 112 14.67 -15.01 -16.08
N THR A 113 14.68 -15.54 -14.87
CA THR A 113 15.26 -16.86 -14.55
C THR A 113 14.56 -17.95 -15.32
N VAL A 114 13.23 -18.00 -15.28
CA VAL A 114 12.42 -18.99 -16.01
C VAL A 114 12.64 -18.87 -17.52
N GLY A 115 12.66 -17.65 -18.06
CA GLY A 115 12.91 -17.39 -19.48
C GLY A 115 14.31 -17.83 -19.92
N SER A 116 15.33 -17.53 -19.12
CA SER A 116 16.72 -17.92 -19.41
C SER A 116 16.92 -19.43 -19.29
N ALA A 117 16.29 -20.08 -18.30
CA ALA A 117 16.29 -21.52 -18.14
C ALA A 117 15.60 -22.22 -19.32
N LEU A 118 14.47 -21.68 -19.80
CA LEU A 118 13.76 -22.20 -20.97
C LEU A 118 14.58 -22.03 -22.25
N LEU A 119 15.26 -20.89 -22.41
CA LEU A 119 16.17 -20.65 -23.53
C LEU A 119 17.31 -21.67 -23.53
N LEU A 120 17.94 -21.88 -22.38
CA LEU A 120 18.99 -22.88 -22.22
C LEU A 120 18.47 -24.27 -22.60
N LEU A 121 17.32 -24.66 -22.04
CA LEU A 121 16.71 -25.96 -22.29
C LEU A 121 16.41 -26.18 -23.78
N LEU A 122 15.75 -25.22 -24.44
CA LEU A 122 15.37 -25.34 -25.84
C LEU A 122 16.59 -25.28 -26.77
N HIS A 123 17.59 -24.47 -26.45
CA HIS A 123 18.82 -24.40 -27.22
C HIS A 123 19.57 -25.73 -27.17
N VAL A 124 19.71 -26.32 -25.97
CA VAL A 124 20.34 -27.63 -25.76
C VAL A 124 19.54 -28.77 -26.41
N ALA A 125 18.21 -28.68 -26.41
CA ALA A 125 17.34 -29.77 -26.88
C ALA A 125 17.15 -29.79 -28.41
N ILE A 126 16.99 -28.63 -29.05
CA ILE A 126 16.55 -28.54 -30.46
C ILE A 126 17.62 -27.88 -31.36
N GLY A 127 18.61 -27.18 -30.80
CA GLY A 127 19.80 -26.74 -31.54
C GLY A 127 19.53 -25.78 -32.71
N GLY A 128 18.62 -24.81 -32.57
CA GLY A 128 18.30 -23.88 -33.67
C GLY A 128 17.62 -22.57 -33.27
N PRO A 129 17.41 -21.64 -34.23
CA PRO A 129 16.86 -20.30 -33.98
C PRO A 129 15.40 -20.31 -33.49
N GLY A 130 14.67 -21.42 -33.68
CA GLY A 130 13.30 -21.60 -33.18
C GLY A 130 13.17 -21.51 -31.66
N ALA A 131 14.25 -21.82 -30.92
CA ALA A 131 14.29 -21.67 -29.47
C ALA A 131 14.06 -20.21 -29.04
N GLY A 132 14.64 -19.26 -29.78
CA GLY A 132 14.51 -17.83 -29.49
C GLY A 132 13.08 -17.30 -29.69
N LEU A 133 12.37 -17.80 -30.70
CA LEU A 133 10.98 -17.41 -30.96
C LEU A 133 10.02 -17.89 -29.85
N ILE A 134 10.17 -19.15 -29.42
CA ILE A 134 9.35 -19.72 -28.34
C ILE A 134 9.59 -18.95 -27.04
N VAL A 135 10.86 -18.72 -26.69
CA VAL A 135 11.22 -17.95 -25.49
C VAL A 135 10.74 -16.52 -25.58
N GLY A 136 10.88 -15.88 -26.75
CA GLY A 136 10.36 -14.55 -27.02
C GLY A 136 8.85 -14.47 -26.77
N GLY A 137 8.09 -15.47 -27.24
CA GLY A 137 6.65 -15.57 -26.99
C GLY A 137 6.31 -15.76 -25.50
N VAL A 138 7.03 -16.64 -24.81
CA VAL A 138 6.84 -16.87 -23.36
C VAL A 138 7.22 -15.63 -22.55
N MET A 139 8.30 -14.94 -22.90
CA MET A 139 8.73 -13.70 -22.26
C MET A 139 7.78 -12.53 -22.54
N ALA A 140 7.23 -12.45 -23.75
CA ALA A 140 6.17 -11.49 -24.07
C ALA A 140 4.92 -11.78 -23.23
N TRP A 141 4.52 -13.05 -23.08
CA TRP A 141 3.41 -13.45 -22.22
C TRP A 141 3.65 -13.05 -20.75
N PHE A 142 4.82 -13.37 -20.18
CA PHE A 142 5.19 -12.91 -18.84
C PHE A 142 5.16 -11.38 -18.75
N THR A 143 5.70 -10.67 -19.73
CA THR A 143 5.71 -9.21 -19.70
C THR A 143 4.28 -8.63 -19.72
N VAL A 144 3.39 -9.18 -20.54
CA VAL A 144 2.00 -8.71 -20.61
C VAL A 144 1.23 -9.01 -19.33
N TRP A 145 1.28 -10.24 -18.84
CA TRP A 145 0.43 -10.68 -17.74
C TRP A 145 0.99 -10.36 -16.35
N TRP A 146 2.32 -10.35 -16.19
CA TRP A 146 2.98 -10.11 -14.90
C TRP A 146 3.50 -8.68 -14.72
N LEU A 147 3.88 -7.97 -15.78
CA LEU A 147 4.48 -6.63 -15.67
C LEU A 147 3.50 -5.54 -16.12
N LEU A 148 2.85 -5.72 -17.27
CA LEU A 148 1.97 -4.72 -17.86
C LEU A 148 0.71 -4.52 -17.03
N LEU A 149 0.09 -5.61 -16.55
CA LEU A 149 -1.11 -5.55 -15.70
C LEU A 149 -0.90 -4.75 -14.41
N PRO A 150 0.05 -5.12 -13.51
CA PRO A 150 0.25 -4.36 -12.27
C PRO A 150 0.68 -2.92 -12.54
N TRP A 151 1.47 -2.67 -13.58
CA TRP A 151 1.84 -1.31 -13.98
C TRP A 151 0.64 -0.48 -14.44
N LEU A 152 -0.29 -1.05 -15.23
CA LEU A 152 -1.54 -0.39 -15.63
C LEU A 152 -2.46 -0.13 -14.44
N LEU A 153 -2.56 -1.09 -13.51
CA LEU A 153 -3.36 -0.94 -12.29
C LEU A 153 -2.79 0.17 -11.39
N MET A 154 -1.47 0.20 -11.18
CA MET A 154 -0.77 1.26 -10.45
C MET A 154 -0.98 2.64 -11.10
N ARG A 155 -0.97 2.73 -12.43
CA ARG A 155 -1.29 3.97 -13.15
C ARG A 155 -2.73 4.44 -12.94
N ARG A 156 -3.69 3.52 -12.89
CA ARG A 156 -5.11 3.84 -12.62
C ARG A 156 -5.35 4.32 -11.18
N SER A 157 -4.57 3.82 -10.21
CA SER A 157 -4.64 4.29 -8.81
C SER A 157 -4.22 5.75 -8.64
N GLY A 158 -3.42 6.30 -9.56
CA GLY A 158 -3.11 7.73 -9.61
C GLY A 158 -4.30 8.62 -9.97
N VAL A 159 -5.28 8.10 -10.72
CA VAL A 159 -6.45 8.86 -11.21
C VAL A 159 -7.57 8.94 -10.16
N LEU A 160 -7.68 7.96 -9.25
CA LEU A 160 -8.72 7.93 -8.21
C LEU A 160 -8.41 8.80 -6.98
N ARG A 161 -7.17 9.30 -6.84
CA ARG A 161 -6.81 10.24 -5.77
C ARG A 161 -7.33 11.65 -6.00
N ASP A 162 -7.84 11.92 -7.21
CA ASP A 162 -8.47 13.16 -7.61
C ASP A 162 -10.01 13.08 -7.58
N ARG A 163 -10.59 12.26 -6.68
CA ARG A 163 -12.03 12.30 -6.45
C ARG A 163 -12.39 13.60 -5.71
N PRO A 164 -13.23 14.49 -6.30
CA PRO A 164 -13.62 15.78 -5.72
C PRO A 164 -14.41 15.68 -4.39
N GLY A 165 -14.74 14.48 -3.93
CA GLY A 165 -15.49 14.24 -2.69
C GLY A 165 -14.79 14.73 -1.42
N GLY A 166 -13.45 14.78 -1.38
CA GLY A 166 -12.72 15.34 -0.24
C GLY A 166 -12.85 16.87 -0.13
N ALA A 167 -12.91 17.55 -1.28
CA ALA A 167 -13.13 18.99 -1.36
C ALA A 167 -14.59 19.35 -1.01
N GLU A 168 -15.55 18.55 -1.47
CA GLU A 168 -16.97 18.72 -1.12
C GLU A 168 -17.25 18.44 0.35
N ALA A 169 -16.65 17.39 0.94
CA ALA A 169 -16.78 17.10 2.36
C ALA A 169 -16.19 18.22 3.23
N ARG A 170 -15.02 18.76 2.87
CA ARG A 170 -14.42 19.94 3.54
C ARG A 170 -15.27 21.19 3.36
N ARG A 171 -15.85 21.43 2.18
CA ARG A 171 -16.78 22.56 1.93
C ARG A 171 -18.07 22.44 2.76
N ARG A 172 -18.65 21.24 2.85
CA ARG A 172 -19.85 20.97 3.67
C ARG A 172 -19.56 21.13 5.16
N ALA A 173 -18.41 20.65 5.65
CA ALA A 173 -17.98 20.85 7.03
C ALA A 173 -17.76 22.34 7.35
N ALA A 174 -17.12 23.10 6.46
CA ALA A 174 -16.95 24.54 6.61
C ALA A 174 -18.28 25.32 6.55
N ALA A 175 -19.24 24.87 5.73
CA ALA A 175 -20.59 25.44 5.69
C ALA A 175 -21.38 25.14 6.96
N ALA A 176 -21.25 23.93 7.53
CA ALA A 176 -21.87 23.55 8.80
C ALA A 176 -21.31 24.35 9.99
N GLY A 177 -19.99 24.55 10.04
CA GLY A 177 -19.34 25.37 11.08
C GLY A 177 -19.74 26.86 11.02
N ARG A 178 -19.96 27.40 9.81
CA ARG A 178 -20.47 28.78 9.62
C ARG A 178 -21.93 28.95 10.04
N ARG A 179 -22.78 27.93 9.85
CA ARG A 179 -24.18 27.98 10.31
C ARG A 179 -24.31 27.90 11.83
N SER A 180 -23.45 27.11 12.49
CA SER A 180 -23.41 27.04 13.96
C SER A 180 -22.93 28.34 14.61
N THR A 181 -21.93 29.01 14.04
CA THR A 181 -21.46 30.33 14.52
C THR A 181 -22.43 31.47 14.24
N ALA A 182 -23.26 31.38 13.20
CA ALA A 182 -24.34 32.34 12.95
C ALA A 182 -25.54 32.15 13.89
N ALA A 183 -25.84 30.90 14.31
CA ALA A 183 -26.93 30.59 15.24
C ALA A 183 -26.59 30.92 16.72
N GLY A 184 -25.31 31.11 17.05
CA GLY A 184 -24.84 31.34 18.42
C GLY A 184 -24.66 32.81 18.83
N ARG A 185 -25.22 33.79 18.10
CA ARG A 185 -25.05 35.22 18.45
C ARG A 185 -26.34 35.81 19.04
N PRO A 186 -26.63 35.62 20.34
CA PRO A 186 -27.74 36.32 20.96
C PRO A 186 -27.39 37.81 21.11
N GLY A 187 -28.28 38.66 20.57
CA GLY A 187 -28.62 39.94 21.17
C GLY A 187 -27.55 41.04 21.22
N LYS A 188 -27.23 41.68 20.09
CA LYS A 188 -26.80 43.10 20.12
C LYS A 188 -27.93 44.11 19.89
N ALA A 189 -29.13 43.66 19.50
CA ALA A 189 -30.29 44.54 19.32
C ALA A 189 -31.03 44.88 20.65
N ALA A 190 -30.89 44.08 21.70
CA ALA A 190 -31.57 44.31 22.99
C ALA A 190 -30.86 45.33 23.91
N ARG A 191 -29.59 45.66 23.65
CA ARG A 191 -28.79 46.53 24.55
C ARG A 191 -28.91 48.03 24.26
N ARG A 192 -29.70 48.43 23.25
CA ARG A 192 -29.86 49.85 22.85
C ARG A 192 -31.16 50.49 23.31
N ARG A 193 -32.06 49.73 23.95
CA ARG A 193 -33.34 50.25 24.52
C ARG A 193 -33.32 50.43 26.05
N ALA A 194 -32.29 49.95 26.75
CA ALA A 194 -32.22 50.05 28.22
C ALA A 194 -31.56 51.33 28.75
N THR A 195 -30.94 52.15 27.89
CA THR A 195 -30.25 53.39 28.28
C THR A 195 -31.11 54.65 28.17
N ALA A 196 -32.34 54.56 27.64
CA ALA A 196 -33.24 55.71 27.49
C ALA A 196 -34.27 55.86 28.63
N GLY A 197 -34.35 54.92 29.58
CA GLY A 197 -35.39 54.90 30.62
C GLY A 197 -34.96 55.35 32.03
N ARG A 198 -33.70 55.78 32.24
CA ARG A 198 -33.11 55.88 33.59
C ARG A 198 -32.71 57.28 34.06
N VAL A 199 -33.31 58.34 33.50
CA VAL A 199 -33.03 59.73 33.92
C VAL A 199 -34.24 60.45 34.55
N SER A 200 -35.45 59.89 34.53
CA SER A 200 -36.66 60.63 34.98
C SER A 200 -37.15 60.36 36.41
N GLY A 201 -36.43 59.60 37.24
CA GLY A 201 -37.00 59.05 38.49
C GLY A 201 -36.45 59.54 39.82
N ARG A 202 -35.59 60.58 39.86
CA ARG A 202 -34.88 60.98 41.09
C ARG A 202 -35.15 62.43 41.51
N ARG A 203 -36.42 62.78 41.68
CA ARG A 203 -36.87 63.92 42.49
C ARG A 203 -38.17 63.50 43.18
N ARG A 204 -38.33 63.88 44.46
CA ARG A 204 -39.43 63.56 45.40
C ARG A 204 -39.22 62.32 46.27
N ARG A 205 -38.35 62.45 47.28
CA ARG A 205 -38.56 61.89 48.63
C ARG A 205 -37.52 62.52 49.56
N SER A 206 -37.81 63.74 49.97
CA SER A 206 -37.20 64.41 51.11
C SER A 206 -38.20 65.47 51.52
N ASP A 207 -39.21 65.07 52.27
CA ASP A 207 -39.92 65.90 53.24
C ASP A 207 -40.93 65.01 53.98
N ALA A 208 -41.17 65.36 55.24
CA ALA A 208 -41.97 64.67 56.26
C ALA A 208 -41.23 63.59 57.09
N ARG A 209 -40.27 64.08 57.89
CA ARG A 209 -39.97 63.54 59.23
C ARG A 209 -39.72 64.71 60.18
N HIS A 210 -40.79 65.20 60.79
CA HIS A 210 -40.88 65.54 62.21
C HIS A 210 -42.21 66.25 62.41
N ASP A 211 -43.04 65.66 63.27
CA ASP A 211 -44.02 66.30 64.17
C ASP A 211 -45.07 65.23 64.52
N ASN A 212 -44.99 64.69 65.73
CA ASN A 212 -45.99 64.97 66.77
C ASN A 212 -45.64 64.18 68.04
N GLU A 213 -45.25 64.93 69.08
CA GLU A 213 -45.63 64.65 70.47
C GLU A 213 -47.11 65.01 70.69
#